data_AF-A0A7J3CIS8-F1
#
_entry.id   AF-A0A7J3CIS8-F1
#
_cell.length_a   1.000
_cell.length_b   1.000
_cell.length_c   1.000
_cell.angle_alpha   90.00
_cell.angle_beta   90.00
_cell.angle_gamma   90.00
#
_symmetry.space_group_name_H-M   'P 1'
#
loop_
_entity.id
_entity.type
_entity.pdbx_description
1 polymer ?
#
loop_
_entity_poly.entity_id
_entity_poly.type
_entity_poly.pdbx_seq_one_letter_code
_entity_poly.pdbx_strand_id
1 'polypeptide(L)' 'RMKKFVLPRQVAMFICRRYLNQSFPEIGEIFEGKDHSTVIHSCRKIEEKITTDQDLRKKIQIILNSLGIKEELD' A
#
# COMPACT_ATOMS: atom_id res chain seq x y z
N ARG A 1 -15.74 3.78 -9.53
CA ARG A 1 -14.72 3.05 -8.74
C ARG A 1 -15.42 2.24 -7.65
N MET A 2 -15.43 0.90 -7.69
CA MET A 2 -16.17 0.12 -6.67
C MET A 2 -15.49 0.23 -5.30
N LYS A 3 -16.28 0.53 -4.25
CA LYS A 3 -15.76 0.71 -2.87
C LYS A 3 -14.92 -0.47 -2.39
N LYS A 4 -15.28 -1.70 -2.78
CA LYS A 4 -14.54 -2.93 -2.44
C LYS A 4 -13.08 -2.97 -2.92
N PHE A 5 -12.73 -2.22 -3.98
CA PHE A 5 -11.37 -2.18 -4.54
C PHE A 5 -10.54 -0.99 -4.07
N VAL A 6 -11.07 -0.16 -3.16
CA VAL A 6 -10.32 0.99 -2.65
C VAL A 6 -9.19 0.49 -1.75
N LEU A 7 -9.51 -0.30 -0.72
CA LEU A 7 -8.52 -0.80 0.23
C LEU A 7 -7.39 -1.62 -0.43
N PRO A 8 -7.66 -2.62 -1.31
CA PRO A 8 -6.59 -3.35 -1.99
C PRO A 8 -5.64 -2.45 -2.78
N ARG A 9 -6.16 -1.41 -3.44
CA ARG A 9 -5.32 -0.49 -4.21
C ARG A 9 -4.45 0.38 -3.30
N GLN A 10 -4.98 0.82 -2.16
CA GLN A 10 -4.20 1.59 -1.18
C GLN A 10 -3.08 0.74 -0.58
N VAL A 11 -3.35 -0.54 -0.28
CA VAL A 11 -2.34 -1.49 0.18
C VAL A 11 -1.25 -1.69 -0.87
N ALA A 12 -1.62 -1.88 -2.14
CA ALA A 12 -0.65 -2.04 -3.21
C ALA A 12 0.25 -0.80 -3.37
N MET A 13 -0.32 0.41 -3.34
CA MET A 13 0.46 1.66 -3.35
C MET A 13 1.44 1.76 -2.18
N PHE A 14 0.99 1.42 -0.97
CA PHE A 14 1.84 1.41 0.22
C PHE A 14 3.01 0.43 0.07
N ILE A 15 2.77 -0.79 -0.42
CA ILE A 15 3.83 -1.78 -0.63
C ILE A 15 4.86 -1.28 -1.66
N CYS A 16 4.41 -0.75 -2.80
CA CYS A 16 5.30 -0.18 -3.81
C CYS A 16 6.18 0.94 -3.24
N ARG A 17 5.58 1.80 -2.40
CA ARG A 17 6.31 2.92 -1.80
C ARG A 17 7.33 2.45 -0.76
N ARG A 18 6.94 1.52 0.11
CA ARG A 18 7.74 1.12 1.28
C ARG A 18 8.82 0.10 0.96
N TYR A 19 8.54 -0.85 0.08
CA TYR A 19 9.42 -2.01 -0.14
C TYR A 19 10.05 -2.07 -1.54
N LEU A 20 9.52 -1.32 -2.51
CA LEU A 20 10.03 -1.32 -3.90
C LEU A 20 10.70 0.00 -4.30
N ASN A 21 10.89 0.92 -3.35
CA ASN A 21 11.50 2.24 -3.54
C ASN A 21 10.91 3.09 -4.68
N GLN A 22 9.65 2.84 -5.07
CA GLN A 22 8.98 3.61 -6.11
C GLN A 22 8.61 5.01 -5.58
N SER A 23 8.73 6.03 -6.42
CA SER A 23 8.33 7.40 -6.08
C SER A 23 6.80 7.57 -6.15
N PHE A 24 6.27 8.59 -5.46
CA PHE A 24 4.83 8.87 -5.51
C PHE A 24 4.31 9.18 -6.92
N PRO A 25 5.04 9.90 -7.79
CA PRO A 25 4.65 10.08 -9.19
C PRO A 25 4.59 8.76 -9.97
N GLU A 26 5.64 7.93 -9.90
CA GLU A 26 5.69 6.63 -10.62
C GLU A 26 4.53 5.71 -10.21
N ILE A 27 4.25 5.63 -8.91
CA ILE A 27 3.10 4.87 -8.40
C ILE A 27 1.79 5.48 -8.92
N GLY A 28 1.67 6.80 -8.96
CA GLY A 28 0.50 7.48 -9.51
C GLY A 28 0.22 7.07 -10.96
N GLU A 29 1.26 7.07 -11.78
CA GLU A 29 1.20 6.65 -13.19
C GLU A 29 0.77 5.18 -13.35
N ILE A 30 1.40 4.26 -12.60
CA ILE A 30 1.06 2.82 -12.61
C ILE A 30 -0.41 2.59 -12.23
N PHE A 31 -0.90 3.31 -11.23
CA PHE A 31 -2.25 3.14 -10.71
C PHE A 31 -3.26 4.08 -11.37
N GLU A 32 -3.48 3.93 -12.68
CA GLU A 32 -4.51 4.66 -13.47
C GLU A 32 -4.24 6.18 -13.62
N GLY A 33 -2.97 6.61 -13.63
CA GLY A 33 -2.63 8.04 -13.79
C GLY A 33 -3.14 8.91 -12.64
N LYS A 34 -3.12 8.40 -11.41
CA LYS A 34 -3.57 9.14 -10.23
C LYS A 34 -2.57 10.21 -9.85
N ASP A 35 -3.11 11.32 -9.36
CA ASP A 35 -2.31 12.39 -8.76
C ASP A 35 -1.43 11.83 -7.62
N HIS A 36 -0.16 12.20 -7.60
CA HIS A 36 0.81 11.80 -6.58
C HIS A 36 0.31 12.07 -5.15
N SER A 37 -0.47 13.14 -4.93
CA SER A 37 -1.12 13.43 -3.64
C SER A 37 -2.12 12.35 -3.21
N THR A 38 -2.80 11.69 -4.16
CA THR A 38 -3.68 10.54 -3.89
C THR A 38 -2.88 9.34 -3.41
N VAL A 39 -1.67 9.13 -3.95
CA VAL A 39 -0.77 8.06 -3.52
C VAL A 39 -0.26 8.36 -2.11
N ILE A 40 0.16 9.59 -1.83
CA ILE A 40 0.58 10.04 -0.49
C ILE A 40 -0.53 9.78 0.53
N HIS A 41 -1.75 10.24 0.25
CA HIS A 41 -2.89 10.02 1.14
C HIS A 41 -3.19 8.53 1.35
N SER A 42 -3.07 7.72 0.29
CA SER A 42 -3.30 6.28 0.37
C SER A 42 -2.23 5.58 1.21
N CYS A 43 -0.96 5.94 1.08
CA CYS A 43 0.13 5.37 1.87
C CYS A 43 -0.03 5.72 3.35
N ARG A 44 -0.23 7.00 3.69
CA ARG A 44 -0.46 7.45 5.07
C ARG A 44 -1.65 6.75 5.72
N LYS A 45 -2.74 6.60 4.96
CA LYS A 45 -3.93 5.90 5.47
C LYS A 45 -3.66 4.44 5.81
N ILE A 46 -2.83 3.74 5.02
CA ILE A 46 -2.44 2.37 5.33
C ILE A 46 -1.49 2.34 6.53
N GLU A 47 -0.50 3.23 6.59
CA GLU A 47 0.42 3.38 7.74
C GLU A 47 -0.35 3.58 9.05
N GLU A 48 -1.33 4.47 9.09
CA GLU A 48 -2.17 4.67 10.27
C GLU A 48 -3.02 3.42 10.56
N LYS A 49 -3.62 2.81 9.55
CA LYS A 49 -4.54 1.68 9.73
C LYS A 49 -3.84 0.44 10.26
N ILE A 50 -2.60 0.15 9.85
CA ILE A 50 -1.85 -1.02 10.34
C ILE A 50 -1.45 -0.92 11.83
N THR A 51 -1.43 0.30 12.41
CA THR A 51 -1.17 0.47 13.85
C THR A 51 -2.33 0.00 14.73
N THR A 52 -3.56 0.03 14.22
CA THR A 52 -4.78 -0.28 14.98
C THR A 52 -5.48 -1.55 14.50
N ASP A 53 -5.28 -1.96 13.25
CA ASP A 53 -5.93 -3.09 12.60
C ASP A 53 -4.94 -4.26 12.44
N GLN A 54 -4.86 -5.11 13.48
CA GLN A 54 -3.95 -6.27 13.48
C GLN A 54 -4.26 -7.28 12.37
N ASP A 55 -5.54 -7.42 11.99
CA ASP A 55 -5.94 -8.32 10.90
C ASP A 55 -5.47 -7.80 9.55
N LEU A 56 -5.54 -6.49 9.33
CA LEU A 56 -4.94 -5.88 8.14
C LEU A 56 -3.42 -6.06 8.14
N ARG A 57 -2.73 -5.82 9.26
CA ARG A 57 -1.28 -6.03 9.38
C ARG A 57 -0.89 -7.46 8.98
N LYS A 58 -1.56 -8.47 9.55
CA LYS A 58 -1.35 -9.89 9.20
C LYS A 58 -1.57 -10.17 7.71
N LYS A 59 -2.65 -9.63 7.12
CA LYS A 59 -2.93 -9.80 5.69
C LYS A 59 -1.85 -9.19 4.81
N ILE A 60 -1.35 -8.00 5.15
CA ILE A 60 -0.25 -7.37 4.41
C ILE A 60 1.04 -8.20 4.56
N GLN A 61 1.35 -8.71 5.76
CA GLN A 61 2.51 -9.59 5.96
C GLN A 61 2.45 -10.85 5.08
N ILE A 62 1.26 -11.47 4.96
CA ILE A 62 1.06 -12.62 4.05
C ILE A 62 1.37 -12.23 2.59
N ILE A 63 0.91 -11.04 2.16
CA ILE A 63 1.19 -10.54 0.80
C ILE A 63 2.69 -10.31 0.62
N LEU A 64 3.37 -9.66 1.57
CA LEU A 64 4.82 -9.43 1.50
C LEU A 64 5.60 -10.75 1.39
N ASN A 65 5.25 -11.73 2.21
CA ASN A 65 5.85 -13.07 2.17
C ASN A 65 5.64 -13.73 0.80
N SER A 66 4.45 -13.61 0.20
CA SER A 66 4.17 -14.15 -1.14
C SER A 66 4.97 -13.47 -2.26
N LEU A 67 5.36 -12.22 -2.05
CA LEU A 67 6.19 -11.43 -2.97
C LEU A 67 7.70 -11.65 -2.73
N GLY A 68 8.09 -12.48 -1.76
CA GLY A 68 9.48 -12.71 -1.40
C GLY A 68 10.13 -11.58 -0.59
N ILE A 69 9.34 -10.63 -0.10
CA ILE A 69 9.81 -9.54 0.77
C ILE A 69 9.89 -10.09 2.19
N LYS A 70 11.10 -10.19 2.74
CA LYS A 70 11.38 -10.79 4.06
C LYS A 70 11.38 -9.78 5.22
N GLU A 71 11.07 -8.52 4.95
CA GLU A 71 10.96 -7.49 5.97
C GLU A 71 9.62 -7.64 6.72
N GLU A 72 9.69 -7.57 8.04
CA GLU A 72 8.50 -7.52 8.89
C GLU A 72 7.89 -6.11 8.84
N LEU A 73 6.56 -6.06 8.87
CA LEU A 73 5.85 -4.82 9.17
C LEU A 73 6.08 -4.49 10.64
N ASP A 74 6.79 -3.40 10.93
CA ASP A 74 6.95 -2.82 12.29
C ASP A 74 5.69 -2.08 12.77
#